data_AF-A0A2M7GRH5-F1
#
_entry.id   AF-A0A2M7GRH5-F1
#
_cell.length_a   1.000
_cell.length_b   1.000
_cell.length_c   1.000
_cell.angle_alpha   90.00
_cell.angle_beta   90.00
_cell.angle_gamma   90.00
#
_symmetry.space_group_name_H-M   'P 1'
#
loop_
_entity.id
_entity.type
_entity.pdbx_description
1 polymer ?
#
loop_
_entity_poly.entity_id
_entity_poly.type
_entity_poly.pdbx_seq_one_letter_code
_entity_poly.pdbx_strand_id
1 'polypeptide(L)'
;PKTDPALDALAERAVAYYEDFVAPARVYREASDLERAAMLDLIARLKALDPAEKDPETIQNEVYAAGKAQPFDNLRDWFKGLYEVLLGQSQGPRFGGFVAVYGIPETIALIEAGLAGELVKA
;
A
#
# COMPACT_ATOMS: atom_id res chain seq x y z
N PRO A 1 7.95 12.05 30.50
CA PRO A 1 7.06 11.25 29.63
C PRO A 1 5.79 10.84 30.40
N LYS A 2 4.64 11.41 30.05
CA LYS A 2 3.34 10.99 30.59
C LYS A 2 2.66 10.20 29.49
N THR A 3 2.72 8.88 29.58
CA THR A 3 1.82 7.99 28.83
C THR A 3 0.40 8.30 29.30
N ASP A 4 -0.48 8.60 28.35
CA ASP A 4 -1.90 8.83 28.62
C ASP A 4 -2.59 7.47 28.59
N PRO A 5 -3.11 6.97 29.73
CA PRO A 5 -3.72 5.64 29.81
C PRO A 5 -4.91 5.45 28.85
N ALA A 6 -5.57 6.54 28.44
CA ALA A 6 -6.66 6.48 27.47
C ALA A 6 -6.15 6.26 26.03
N LEU A 7 -4.98 6.80 25.68
CA LEU A 7 -4.33 6.55 24.39
C LEU A 7 -3.81 5.12 24.28
N ASP A 8 -3.22 4.59 25.36
CA ASP A 8 -2.73 3.20 25.39
C ASP A 8 -3.90 2.21 25.24
N ALA A 9 -5.02 2.43 25.93
CA ALA A 9 -6.22 1.61 25.79
C ALA A 9 -6.88 1.68 24.40
N LEU A 10 -6.77 2.81 23.69
CA LEU A 10 -7.25 2.95 22.31
C LEU A 10 -6.33 2.21 21.33
N ALA A 11 -5.01 2.27 21.52
CA ALA A 11 -4.05 1.56 20.70
C ALA A 11 -4.21 0.04 20.85
N GLU A 12 -4.36 -0.47 22.07
CA GLU A 12 -4.61 -1.91 22.33
C GLU A 12 -5.89 -2.40 21.64
N ARG A 13 -6.96 -1.60 21.68
CA ARG A 13 -8.22 -1.95 20.99
C ARG A 13 -8.09 -1.90 19.46
N ALA A 14 -7.28 -0.99 18.93
CA ALA A 14 -7.00 -0.93 17.49
C ALA A 14 -6.15 -2.13 17.03
N VAL A 15 -5.19 -2.58 17.85
CA VAL A 15 -4.40 -3.79 17.61
C VAL A 15 -5.28 -5.02 17.66
N ALA A 16 -6.09 -5.20 18.71
CA ALA A 16 -7.01 -6.34 18.81
C ALA A 16 -8.02 -6.38 17.65
N TYR A 17 -8.60 -5.24 17.27
CA TYR A 17 -9.49 -5.18 16.10
C TYR A 17 -8.76 -5.54 14.80
N TYR A 18 -7.51 -5.09 14.65
CA TYR A 18 -6.68 -5.44 13.51
C TYR A 18 -6.39 -6.94 13.46
N GLU A 19 -5.99 -7.54 14.58
CA GLU A 19 -5.69 -8.97 14.69
C GLU A 19 -6.92 -9.85 14.51
N ASP A 20 -8.08 -9.45 15.04
CA ASP A 20 -9.29 -10.26 15.04
C ASP A 20 -10.10 -10.15 13.74
N PHE A 21 -10.04 -9.01 13.06
CA PHE A 21 -10.94 -8.71 11.93
C PHE A 21 -10.24 -8.27 10.64
N VAL A 22 -9.08 -7.63 10.72
CA VAL A 22 -8.37 -7.09 9.54
C VAL A 22 -7.37 -8.10 9.00
N ALA A 23 -6.56 -8.72 9.86
CA ALA A 23 -5.53 -9.68 9.50
C ALA A 23 -6.08 -11.01 8.96
N PRO A 24 -7.12 -11.63 9.56
CA PRO A 24 -7.65 -12.92 9.08
C PRO A 24 -8.37 -12.83 7.74
N ALA A 25 -8.82 -11.63 7.37
CA ALA A 25 -9.50 -11.36 6.10
C ALA A 25 -8.52 -11.05 4.95
N ARG A 26 -7.20 -11.02 5.20
CA ARG A 26 -6.22 -10.73 4.17
C ARG A 26 -6.04 -11.91 3.24
N VAL A 27 -6.44 -11.73 1.99
CA VAL A 27 -6.22 -12.69 0.92
C VAL A 27 -5.32 -12.03 -0.11
N TYR A 28 -4.03 -12.35 -0.03
CA TYR A 28 -3.04 -11.92 -1.01
C TYR A 28 -3.21 -12.72 -2.31
N ARG A 29 -2.93 -12.06 -3.43
CA ARG A 29 -2.87 -12.70 -4.75
C ARG A 29 -1.68 -12.20 -5.54
N GLU A 30 -1.33 -12.94 -6.58
CA GLU A 30 -0.33 -12.50 -7.54
C GLU A 30 -0.86 -11.32 -8.38
N ALA A 31 0.07 -10.44 -8.78
CA ALA A 31 -0.21 -9.37 -9.74
C ALA A 31 -0.35 -9.95 -11.14
N SER A 32 -1.36 -9.50 -11.88
CA SER A 32 -1.45 -9.69 -13.33
C SER A 32 -0.32 -8.95 -14.05
N ASP A 33 -0.10 -9.26 -15.34
CA ASP A 33 0.92 -8.57 -16.15
C ASP A 33 0.68 -7.05 -16.22
N LEU A 34 -0.58 -6.63 -16.29
CA LEU A 34 -0.98 -5.22 -16.32
C LEU A 34 -0.66 -4.52 -14.99
N GLU A 35 -1.02 -5.14 -13.86
CA GLU A 35 -0.72 -4.61 -12.52
C GLU A 35 0.78 -4.60 -12.25
N ARG A 36 1.51 -5.63 -12.70
CA ARG A 36 2.97 -5.71 -12.61
C ARG A 36 3.63 -4.54 -13.32
N ALA A 37 3.18 -4.21 -14.54
CA ALA A 37 3.70 -3.05 -15.27
C ALA A 37 3.46 -1.72 -14.52
N ALA A 38 2.25 -1.53 -13.97
CA ALA A 38 1.93 -0.35 -13.17
C ALA A 38 2.74 -0.26 -11.87
N MET A 39 2.97 -1.39 -11.18
CA MET A 39 3.78 -1.46 -9.96
C MET A 39 5.26 -1.16 -10.22
N LEU A 40 5.82 -1.65 -11.34
CA LEU A 40 7.18 -1.31 -11.75
C LEU A 40 7.32 0.18 -12.08
N ASP A 41 6.34 0.76 -12.78
CA ASP A 41 6.31 2.22 -13.04
C ASP A 41 6.18 3.01 -11.72
N LEU A 42 5.35 2.54 -10.79
CA LEU A 42 5.22 3.15 -9.46
C LEU A 42 6.54 3.12 -8.69
N ILE A 43 7.27 1.99 -8.70
CA ILE A 43 8.61 1.91 -8.09
C ILE A 43 9.54 2.97 -8.71
N ALA A 44 9.56 3.11 -10.03
CA ALA A 44 10.41 4.09 -10.70
C ALA A 44 10.07 5.53 -10.30
N ARG A 45 8.78 5.87 -10.21
CA ARG A 45 8.29 7.18 -9.76
C ARG A 45 8.65 7.46 -8.31
N LEU A 46 8.42 6.50 -7.43
CA LEU A 46 8.77 6.63 -6.01
C LEU A 46 10.28 6.80 -5.81
N LYS A 47 11.12 6.08 -6.59
CA LYS A 47 12.58 6.24 -6.59
C LYS A 47 13.04 7.62 -7.09
N ALA A 48 12.20 8.34 -7.83
CA ALA A 48 12.50 9.69 -8.33
C ALA A 48 12.11 10.81 -7.33
N LEU A 49 11.32 10.49 -6.30
CA LEU A 49 11.02 11.41 -5.21
C LEU A 49 12.16 11.43 -4.18
N ASP A 50 12.16 12.43 -3.29
CA ASP A 50 13.01 12.40 -2.10
C ASP A 50 12.60 11.19 -1.22
N PRO A 51 13.53 10.32 -0.79
CA PRO A 51 13.21 9.19 0.08
C PRO A 51 12.52 9.57 1.40
N ALA A 52 12.68 10.82 1.85
CA ALA A 52 12.04 11.39 3.03
C ALA A 52 10.77 12.20 2.72
N GLU A 53 10.25 12.16 1.49
CA GLU A 53 8.98 12.77 1.13
C GLU A 53 7.84 12.20 1.98
N LYS A 54 7.01 13.09 2.52
CA LYS A 54 5.90 12.78 3.42
C LYS A 54 4.60 13.49 3.05
N ASP A 55 4.59 14.28 1.98
CA ASP A 55 3.37 14.88 1.46
C ASP A 55 2.49 13.81 0.79
N PRO A 56 1.34 13.46 1.41
CA PRO A 56 0.47 12.42 0.88
C PRO A 56 -0.15 12.80 -0.48
N GLU A 57 -0.26 14.10 -0.81
CA GLU A 57 -0.81 14.54 -2.09
C GLU A 57 0.18 14.33 -3.23
N THR A 58 1.43 14.78 -3.06
CA THR A 58 2.54 14.49 -3.98
C THR A 58 2.66 12.99 -4.26
N ILE A 59 2.74 12.16 -3.22
CA ILE A 59 2.90 10.72 -3.41
C ILE A 59 1.67 10.12 -4.11
N GLN A 60 0.46 10.55 -3.73
CA GLN A 60 -0.76 10.05 -4.35
C GLN A 60 -0.85 10.40 -5.84
N ASN A 61 -0.29 11.54 -6.26
CA ASN A 61 -0.21 11.92 -7.67
C ASN A 61 0.64 10.93 -8.47
N GLU A 62 1.77 10.47 -7.93
CA GLU A 62 2.60 9.44 -8.57
C GLU A 62 1.89 8.08 -8.64
N VAL A 63 1.17 7.70 -7.58
CA VAL A 63 0.35 6.46 -7.57
C VAL A 63 -0.73 6.50 -8.66
N TYR A 64 -1.37 7.66 -8.86
CA TYR A 64 -2.33 7.86 -9.95
C TYR A 64 -1.66 7.84 -11.32
N ALA A 65 -0.49 8.47 -11.46
CA ALA A 65 0.25 8.53 -12.71
C ALA A 65 0.70 7.14 -13.17
N ALA A 66 1.15 6.28 -12.24
CA ALA A 66 1.49 4.89 -12.54
C ALA A 66 0.31 4.08 -13.09
N GLY A 67 -0.87 4.21 -12.48
CA GLY A 67 -2.08 3.57 -12.98
C GLY A 67 -2.50 4.11 -14.35
N LYS A 68 -2.42 5.42 -14.56
CA LYS A 68 -2.77 6.07 -15.85
C LYS A 68 -1.81 5.75 -16.98
N ALA A 69 -0.57 5.36 -16.67
CA ALA A 69 0.40 4.93 -17.67
C ALA A 69 0.08 3.56 -18.28
N GLN A 70 -0.87 2.82 -17.71
CA GLN A 70 -1.28 1.49 -18.16
C GLN A 70 -2.74 1.47 -18.65
N PRO A 71 -3.09 0.55 -19.58
CA PRO A 71 -4.42 0.49 -20.19
C PRO A 71 -5.47 -0.20 -19.29
N PHE A 72 -5.70 0.29 -18.09
CA PHE A 72 -6.82 -0.17 -17.25
C PHE A 72 -8.17 0.33 -17.81
N ASP A 73 -9.18 -0.55 -17.83
CA ASP A 73 -10.55 -0.18 -18.21
C ASP A 73 -11.11 0.95 -17.33
N ASN A 74 -10.79 0.90 -16.04
CA ASN A 74 -11.02 1.99 -15.12
C ASN A 74 -9.91 2.03 -14.05
N LEU A 75 -9.65 3.24 -13.52
CA LEU A 75 -8.58 3.43 -12.55
C LEU A 75 -8.88 2.80 -11.17
N ARG A 76 -10.14 2.42 -10.90
CA ARG A 76 -10.49 1.72 -9.66
C ARG A 76 -9.92 0.30 -9.65
N ASP A 77 -9.83 -0.36 -10.81
CA ASP A 77 -9.24 -1.69 -10.92
C ASP A 77 -7.75 -1.67 -10.60
N TRP A 78 -7.03 -0.60 -10.97
CA TRP A 78 -5.65 -0.38 -10.55
C TRP A 78 -5.52 -0.36 -9.02
N PHE A 79 -6.31 0.47 -8.33
CA PHE A 79 -6.26 0.54 -6.87
C PHE A 79 -6.65 -0.78 -6.22
N LYS A 80 -7.68 -1.44 -6.73
CA LYS A 80 -8.10 -2.76 -6.23
C LYS A 80 -6.94 -3.75 -6.34
N GLY A 81 -6.27 -3.81 -7.49
CA GLY A 81 -5.11 -4.67 -7.68
C GLY A 81 -3.93 -4.33 -6.78
N LEU A 82 -3.62 -3.05 -6.63
CA LEU A 82 -2.60 -2.57 -5.71
C LEU A 82 -2.88 -3.01 -4.26
N TYR A 83 -4.13 -2.90 -3.81
CA TYR A 83 -4.52 -3.30 -2.46
C TYR A 83 -4.53 -4.83 -2.26
N GLU A 84 -5.02 -5.59 -3.24
CA GLU A 84 -5.11 -7.05 -3.13
C GLU A 84 -3.72 -7.70 -3.16
N VAL A 85 -2.81 -7.18 -3.99
CA VAL A 85 -1.45 -7.69 -4.09
C VAL A 85 -0.61 -7.30 -2.87
N LEU A 86 -0.71 -6.05 -2.39
CA LEU A 86 0.21 -5.55 -1.36
C LEU A 86 -0.30 -5.69 0.07
N LEU A 87 -1.62 -5.62 0.27
CA LEU A 87 -2.23 -5.59 1.60
C LEU A 87 -3.27 -6.70 1.82
N GLY A 88 -3.56 -7.52 0.81
CA GLY A 88 -4.51 -8.62 0.88
C GLY A 88 -5.97 -8.18 1.02
N GLN A 89 -6.31 -6.95 0.65
CA GLN A 89 -7.67 -6.41 0.77
C GLN A 89 -8.12 -5.82 -0.56
N SER A 90 -9.42 -5.81 -0.87
CA SER A 90 -9.90 -5.23 -2.13
C SER A 90 -10.03 -3.70 -2.12
N GLN A 91 -9.84 -3.06 -0.96
CA GLN A 91 -9.95 -1.62 -0.79
C GLN A 91 -9.19 -1.15 0.44
N GLY A 92 -8.90 0.15 0.50
CA GLY A 92 -8.27 0.80 1.64
C GLY A 92 -8.37 2.32 1.57
N PRO A 93 -7.69 3.05 2.46
CA PRO A 93 -7.64 4.52 2.44
C PRO A 93 -6.93 5.05 1.17
N ARG A 94 -6.59 6.33 1.10
CA ARG A 94 -5.73 6.83 -0.01
C ARG A 94 -4.32 6.24 0.16
N PHE A 95 -3.81 5.61 -0.90
CA PHE A 95 -2.51 4.92 -0.85
C PHE A 95 -1.36 5.88 -0.58
N GLY A 96 -1.38 7.11 -1.11
CA GLY A 96 -0.34 8.11 -0.81
C GLY A 96 -0.22 8.46 0.66
N GLY A 97 -1.33 8.45 1.41
CA GLY A 97 -1.32 8.61 2.86
C GLY A 97 -0.68 7.43 3.59
N PHE A 98 -0.90 6.21 3.10
CA PHE A 98 -0.19 5.03 3.59
C PHE A 98 1.32 5.16 3.36
N VAL A 99 1.75 5.51 2.15
CA VAL A 99 3.18 5.67 1.82
C VAL A 99 3.84 6.79 2.63
N ALA A 100 3.16 7.91 2.85
CA ALA A 100 3.67 9.02 3.65
C ALA A 100 3.97 8.63 5.11
N VAL A 101 3.20 7.69 5.67
CA VAL A 101 3.39 7.18 7.04
C VAL A 101 4.35 5.99 7.06
N TYR A 102 4.24 5.08 6.10
CA TYR A 102 5.02 3.84 6.04
C TYR A 102 6.46 4.06 5.56
N GLY A 103 6.67 5.05 4.68
CA GLY A 103 7.95 5.38 4.07
C GLY A 103 8.03 4.92 2.62
N ILE A 104 8.70 5.74 1.79
CA ILE A 104 8.94 5.42 0.37
C ILE A 104 9.83 4.19 0.21
N PRO A 105 10.99 4.07 0.90
CA PRO A 105 11.84 2.87 0.78
C PRO A 105 11.11 1.59 1.16
N GLU A 106 10.37 1.61 2.26
CA GLU A 106 9.60 0.49 2.77
C GLU A 106 8.45 0.12 1.82
N THR A 107 7.81 1.10 1.21
CA THR A 107 6.78 0.87 0.17
C THR A 107 7.38 0.23 -1.07
N ILE A 108 8.54 0.68 -1.54
CA ILE A 108 9.23 0.06 -2.68
C ILE A 108 9.53 -1.41 -2.38
N ALA A 109 10.09 -1.71 -1.20
CA ALA A 109 10.38 -3.08 -0.79
C ALA A 109 9.10 -3.94 -0.71
N LEU A 110 7.99 -3.38 -0.22
CA LEU A 110 6.69 -4.06 -0.20
C LEU A 110 6.19 -4.38 -1.62
N ILE A 111 6.33 -3.44 -2.56
CA ILE A 111 5.96 -3.67 -3.97
C ILE A 111 6.84 -4.76 -4.58
N GLU A 112 8.16 -4.70 -4.36
CA GLU A 112 9.10 -5.71 -4.85
C GLU A 112 8.77 -7.12 -4.31
N ALA A 113 8.43 -7.24 -3.01
CA ALA A 113 7.98 -8.49 -2.40
C ALA A 113 6.65 -9.00 -2.98
N GLY A 114 5.69 -8.11 -3.21
CA GLY A 114 4.41 -8.45 -3.87
C GLY A 114 4.63 -8.96 -5.30
N LEU A 115 5.51 -8.31 -6.06
CA LEU A 115 5.88 -8.70 -7.42
C LEU A 115 6.64 -10.04 -7.48
N ALA A 116 7.37 -10.40 -6.42
CA ALA A 116 8.05 -11.68 -6.26
C ALA A 116 7.12 -12.81 -5.76
N GLY A 117 5.86 -12.49 -5.42
CA GLY A 117 4.90 -13.46 -4.89
C GLY A 117 5.19 -13.89 -3.45
N GLU A 118 5.99 -13.11 -2.71
CA GLU A 118 6.37 -13.44 -1.32
C GLU A 118 5.20 -13.23 -0.36
N LEU A 119 4.33 -12.26 -0.65
CA LEU A 119 3.15 -11.93 0.18
C LEU A 119 2.04 -13.00 0.11
N VAL A 120 2.00 -13.80 -0.97
CA VAL A 120 1.02 -14.90 -1.12
C VAL A 120 1.39 -16.11 -0.26
N LYS A 121 2.66 -16.21 0.16
CA LYS A 121 3.19 -17.33 0.95
C LYS A 121 3.17 -17.08 2.46
N ALA A 122 2.79 -15.87 2.88
CA ALA A 122 2.87 -15.38 4.25
C ALA A 122 1.63 -15.74 5.08
#